data_AF-A0A2M6YEU9-F1
#
_entry.id   AF-A0A2M6YEU9-F1
#
_cell.length_a   1.000
_cell.length_b   1.000
_cell.length_c   1.000
_cell.angle_alpha   90.00
_cell.angle_beta   90.00
_cell.angle_gamma   90.00
#
_symmetry.space_group_name_H-M   'P 1'
#
loop_
_entity.id
_entity.type
_entity.pdbx_description
1 polymer ?
#
loop_
_entity_poly.entity_id
_entity_poly.type
_entity_poly.pdbx_seq_one_letter_code
_entity_poly.pdbx_strand_id
1 'polypeptide(L)'
;MAAAKRDLKINLLPQKEFEKGTLGRTVKWLLSSFRVIVIFTEMLVMAAFLSRFWLDAQNSDLNESLTQKTTVITSFAEVEKNFKDAQKRLSVFAKAIPQPQVSDFVKTVVSYLPTGVTLKSVSESEKVLQITGTSGDEQQIAQFVANLESIKPFKNVVLTQINSDQENQSLTAFTVKINL
;
A
#
# COMPACT_ATOMS: atom_id res chain seq x y z
N MET A 1 93.66 -46.34 -29.65
CA MET A 1 92.60 -46.68 -28.67
C MET A 1 93.30 -46.86 -27.33
N ALA A 2 93.40 -45.81 -26.50
CA ALA A 2 92.41 -45.35 -25.52
C ALA A 2 92.25 -46.30 -24.32
N ALA A 3 92.67 -45.85 -23.13
CA ALA A 3 92.01 -46.16 -21.88
C ALA A 3 92.39 -45.11 -20.83
N ALA A 4 91.47 -44.18 -20.57
CA ALA A 4 91.60 -43.15 -19.54
C ALA A 4 91.54 -43.78 -18.14
N LYS A 5 92.52 -43.44 -17.29
CA LYS A 5 92.57 -43.83 -15.88
C LYS A 5 91.44 -43.12 -15.13
N ARG A 6 90.47 -43.88 -14.60
CA ARG A 6 89.39 -43.35 -13.77
C ARG A 6 89.86 -43.30 -12.32
N ASP A 7 89.97 -42.09 -11.76
CA ASP A 7 90.16 -41.89 -10.33
C ASP A 7 88.90 -42.33 -9.58
N LEU A 8 88.98 -43.50 -8.94
CA LEU A 8 87.95 -44.02 -8.06
C LEU A 8 88.07 -43.31 -6.71
N LYS A 9 87.33 -42.23 -6.52
CA LYS A 9 87.10 -41.63 -5.20
C LYS A 9 86.28 -42.60 -4.35
N ILE A 10 86.95 -43.40 -3.53
CA ILE A 10 86.32 -44.30 -2.56
C ILE A 10 85.78 -43.44 -1.41
N ASN A 11 84.46 -43.36 -1.29
CA ASN A 11 83.77 -42.69 -0.19
C ASN A 11 83.78 -43.62 1.04
N LEU A 12 84.54 -43.26 2.08
CA LEU A 12 84.75 -44.05 3.31
C LEU A 12 83.79 -43.72 4.44
N LEU A 13 82.71 -42.96 4.19
CA LEU A 13 81.68 -42.72 5.19
C LEU A 13 80.68 -43.88 5.18
N PRO A 14 80.37 -44.51 6.34
CA PRO A 14 79.33 -45.53 6.44
C PRO A 14 77.96 -44.86 6.29
N GLN A 15 77.56 -44.54 5.06
CA GLN A 15 76.33 -43.77 4.81
C GLN A 15 75.04 -44.58 4.93
N LYS A 16 75.08 -45.86 5.31
CA LYS A 16 73.91 -46.77 5.20
C LYS A 16 73.76 -47.82 6.30
N GLU A 17 74.48 -47.73 7.41
CA GLU A 17 74.30 -48.69 8.52
C GLU A 17 73.01 -48.38 9.32
N PHE A 18 72.74 -47.09 9.58
CA PHE A 18 71.50 -46.68 10.25
C PHE A 18 70.24 -46.91 9.41
N GLU A 19 70.31 -46.78 8.08
CA GLU A 19 69.14 -47.00 7.20
C GLU A 19 68.81 -48.49 6.95
N LYS A 20 69.74 -49.41 7.22
CA LYS A 20 69.54 -50.86 7.01
C LYS A 20 68.98 -51.58 8.24
N GLY A 21 69.17 -51.04 9.44
CA GLY A 21 68.59 -51.57 10.67
C GLY A 21 67.07 -51.42 10.70
N THR A 22 66.38 -52.34 11.38
CA THR A 22 64.91 -52.30 11.57
C THR A 22 64.44 -50.97 12.18
N LEU A 23 65.25 -50.37 13.05
CA LEU A 23 65.01 -49.06 13.67
C LEU A 23 65.11 -47.88 12.68
N GLY A 24 66.03 -47.92 11.70
CA GLY A 24 66.13 -46.85 10.71
C GLY A 24 64.97 -46.86 9.72
N ARG A 25 64.49 -48.04 9.34
CA ARG A 25 63.33 -48.18 8.45
C ARG A 25 62.04 -47.72 9.13
N THR A 26 61.86 -48.01 10.42
CA THR A 26 60.68 -47.54 11.18
C THR A 26 60.70 -46.02 11.37
N VAL A 27 61.86 -45.43 11.69
CA VAL A 27 62.01 -43.97 11.80
C VAL A 27 61.79 -43.27 10.46
N LYS A 28 62.32 -43.83 9.36
CA LYS A 28 62.11 -43.29 8.00
C LYS A 28 60.64 -43.36 7.58
N TRP A 29 59.96 -44.46 7.89
CA TRP A 29 58.52 -44.60 7.66
C TRP A 29 57.72 -43.62 8.51
N LEU A 30 58.06 -43.45 9.80
CA LEU A 30 57.40 -42.52 10.71
C LEU A 30 57.56 -41.06 10.24
N LEU A 31 58.75 -40.64 9.84
CA LEU A 31 59.01 -39.30 9.33
C LEU A 31 58.26 -39.02 8.02
N SER A 32 58.12 -40.02 7.15
CA SER A 32 57.34 -39.90 5.91
C SER A 32 55.85 -39.79 6.19
N SER A 33 55.30 -40.65 7.05
CA SER A 33 53.89 -40.63 7.45
C SER A 33 53.53 -39.35 8.20
N PHE A 34 54.40 -38.93 9.13
CA PHE A 34 54.25 -37.67 9.86
C PHE A 34 54.18 -36.47 8.92
N ARG A 35 55.06 -36.39 7.92
CA ARG A 35 55.03 -35.32 6.91
C ARG A 35 53.69 -35.27 6.18
N VAL A 36 53.16 -36.40 5.76
CA VAL A 36 51.87 -36.47 5.06
C VAL A 36 50.72 -36.02 5.98
N ILE A 37 50.74 -36.43 7.25
CA ILE A 37 49.74 -36.01 8.24
C ILE A 37 49.78 -34.49 8.43
N VAL A 38 50.97 -33.89 8.59
CA VAL A 38 51.12 -32.44 8.77
C VAL A 38 50.56 -31.68 7.57
N ILE A 39 50.92 -32.06 6.34
CA ILE A 39 50.41 -31.43 5.12
C ILE A 39 48.88 -31.55 5.04
N PHE A 40 48.32 -32.71 5.41
CA PHE A 40 46.87 -32.90 5.41
C PHE A 40 46.18 -32.00 6.44
N THR A 41 46.73 -31.92 7.65
CA THR A 41 46.19 -31.02 8.68
C THR A 41 46.32 -29.55 8.30
N GLU A 42 47.41 -29.16 7.63
CA GLU A 42 47.61 -27.80 7.15
C GLU A 42 46.60 -27.45 6.05
N MET A 43 46.30 -28.37 5.13
CA MET A 43 45.22 -28.17 4.15
C MET A 43 43.85 -28.02 4.80
N LEU A 44 43.55 -28.79 5.85
CA LEU A 44 42.31 -28.65 6.60
C LEU A 44 42.20 -27.28 7.28
N VAL A 45 43.30 -26.82 7.91
CA VAL A 45 43.35 -25.49 8.53
C VAL A 45 43.17 -24.40 7.47
N MET A 46 43.84 -24.50 6.33
CA MET A 46 43.70 -23.54 5.24
C MET A 46 42.27 -23.51 4.69
N ALA A 47 41.61 -24.66 4.55
CA ALA A 47 40.20 -24.74 4.15
C ALA A 47 39.26 -24.10 5.18
N ALA A 48 39.52 -24.30 6.48
CA ALA A 48 38.76 -23.66 7.54
C ALA A 48 38.92 -22.13 7.54
N PHE A 49 40.13 -21.63 7.28
CA PHE A 49 40.39 -20.20 7.12
C PHE A 49 39.64 -19.62 5.91
N LEU A 50 39.69 -20.28 4.76
CA LEU A 50 38.95 -19.83 3.56
C LEU A 50 37.44 -19.82 3.77
N SER A 51 36.90 -20.85 4.43
CA SER A 51 35.47 -20.91 4.80
C SER A 51 35.09 -19.73 5.68
N ARG A 52 35.91 -19.40 6.69
CA ARG A 52 35.68 -18.24 7.55
C ARG A 52 35.63 -16.94 6.76
N PHE A 53 36.59 -16.68 5.87
CA PHE A 53 36.58 -15.48 5.04
C PHE A 53 35.37 -15.41 4.10
N TRP A 54 34.93 -16.55 3.54
CA TRP A 54 33.75 -16.60 2.69
C TRP A 54 32.44 -16.34 3.45
N LEU A 55 32.33 -16.83 4.68
CA LEU A 55 31.20 -16.54 5.56
C LEU A 55 31.21 -15.07 6.02
N ASP A 56 32.38 -14.53 6.35
CA ASP A 56 32.53 -13.13 6.77
C ASP A 56 32.18 -12.17 5.62
N ALA A 57 32.58 -12.46 4.38
CA ALA A 57 32.21 -11.68 3.21
C ALA A 57 30.70 -11.66 2.96
N GLN A 58 30.04 -12.83 3.00
CA GLN A 58 28.59 -12.91 2.85
C GLN A 58 27.84 -12.13 3.92
N ASN A 59 28.28 -12.21 5.19
CA ASN A 59 27.64 -11.46 6.27
C ASN A 59 27.76 -9.94 6.07
N SER A 60 28.91 -9.47 5.60
CA SER A 60 29.12 -8.05 5.29
C SER A 60 28.20 -7.59 4.16
N ASP A 61 28.16 -8.33 3.05
CA ASP A 61 27.33 -8.02 1.89
C ASP A 61 25.83 -8.02 2.25
N LEU A 62 25.39 -9.01 3.07
CA LEU A 62 24.01 -9.09 3.52
C LEU A 62 23.63 -7.87 4.37
N ASN A 63 24.48 -7.48 5.31
CA ASN A 63 24.22 -6.35 6.20
C ASN A 63 24.20 -5.02 5.45
N GLU A 64 25.08 -4.86 4.45
CA GLU A 64 25.09 -3.69 3.59
C GLU A 64 23.82 -3.61 2.72
N SER A 65 23.40 -4.73 2.12
CA SER A 65 22.16 -4.79 1.34
C SER A 65 20.92 -4.48 2.18
N LEU A 66 20.91 -4.89 3.45
CA LEU A 66 19.83 -4.63 4.39
C LEU A 66 19.81 -3.14 4.76
N THR A 67 20.96 -2.55 5.06
CA THR A 67 21.10 -1.13 5.37
C THR A 67 20.71 -0.23 4.19
N GLN A 68 21.06 -0.60 2.97
CA GLN A 68 20.64 0.12 1.77
C GLN A 68 19.11 0.07 1.61
N LYS A 69 18.49 -1.11 1.74
CA LYS A 69 17.05 -1.28 1.61
C LYS A 69 16.27 -0.51 2.70
N THR A 70 16.74 -0.52 3.94
CA THR A 70 16.09 0.23 5.03
C THR A 70 16.20 1.74 4.82
N THR A 71 17.33 2.24 4.32
CA THR A 71 17.52 3.67 4.01
C THR A 71 16.57 4.15 2.91
N VAL A 72 16.34 3.33 1.89
CA VAL A 72 15.36 3.65 0.85
C VAL A 72 13.95 3.71 1.45
N ILE A 73 13.57 2.72 2.27
CA ILE A 73 12.23 2.70 2.90
C ILE A 73 12.02 3.89 3.84
N THR A 74 13.01 4.25 4.66
CA THR A 74 12.92 5.40 5.56
C THR A 74 12.81 6.73 4.81
N SER A 75 13.41 6.85 3.62
CA SER A 75 13.24 8.02 2.76
C SER A 75 11.79 8.25 2.30
N PHE A 76 10.99 7.19 2.20
CA PHE A 76 9.56 7.27 1.83
C PHE A 76 8.62 7.49 3.03
N ALA A 77 9.12 7.39 4.27
CA ALA A 77 8.28 7.52 5.47
C ALA A 77 7.61 8.91 5.58
N GLU A 78 8.31 9.97 5.15
CA GLU A 78 7.75 11.32 5.13
C GLU A 78 6.65 11.48 4.08
N VAL A 79 6.83 10.91 2.90
CA VAL A 79 5.82 10.90 1.83
C VAL A 79 4.57 10.14 2.28
N GLU A 80 4.74 8.96 2.91
CA GLU A 80 3.63 8.19 3.45
C GLU A 80 2.86 8.96 4.53
N LYS A 81 3.57 9.65 5.43
CA LYS A 81 2.96 10.50 6.45
C LYS A 81 2.12 11.62 5.83
N ASN A 82 2.67 12.31 4.84
CA ASN A 82 1.97 13.39 4.14
C ASN A 82 0.75 12.87 3.38
N PHE A 83 0.86 11.70 2.73
CA PHE A 83 -0.24 11.05 2.04
C PHE A 83 -1.36 10.64 3.01
N LYS A 84 -1.03 10.06 4.16
CA LYS A 84 -2.01 9.72 5.21
C LYS A 84 -2.69 10.96 5.78
N ASP A 85 -1.96 12.05 6.01
CA ASP A 85 -2.56 13.29 6.51
C ASP A 85 -3.51 13.92 5.48
N ALA A 86 -3.12 13.95 4.20
CA ALA A 86 -3.98 14.40 3.11
C ALA A 86 -5.27 13.58 3.00
N GLN A 87 -5.17 12.25 3.05
CA GLN A 87 -6.34 11.37 3.05
C GLN A 87 -7.25 11.60 4.26
N LYS A 88 -6.66 11.80 5.45
CA LYS A 88 -7.43 12.10 6.66
C LYS A 88 -8.22 13.39 6.50
N ARG A 89 -7.58 14.46 6.00
CA ARG A 89 -8.25 15.74 5.70
C ARG A 89 -9.38 15.55 4.70
N LEU A 90 -9.13 14.86 3.58
CA LEU A 90 -10.15 14.55 2.57
C LEU A 90 -11.34 13.78 3.15
N SER A 91 -11.09 12.81 4.03
CA SER A 91 -12.16 12.02 4.67
C SER A 91 -13.04 12.86 5.60
N VAL A 92 -12.44 13.85 6.29
CA VAL A 92 -13.18 14.80 7.14
C VAL A 92 -14.02 15.72 6.26
N PHE A 93 -13.46 16.26 5.18
CA PHE A 93 -14.19 17.07 4.21
C PHE A 93 -15.35 16.29 3.55
N ALA A 94 -15.14 15.04 3.15
CA ALA A 94 -16.17 14.21 2.55
C ALA A 94 -17.34 13.92 3.51
N LYS A 95 -17.11 13.90 4.82
CA LYS A 95 -18.16 13.79 5.84
C LYS A 95 -18.84 15.12 6.17
N ALA A 96 -18.11 16.23 6.03
CA ALA A 96 -18.61 17.57 6.31
C ALA A 96 -19.42 18.15 5.15
N ILE A 97 -19.17 17.70 3.91
CA ILE A 97 -20.06 17.98 2.79
C ILE A 97 -21.30 17.11 3.00
N PRO A 98 -22.48 17.67 3.29
CA PRO A 98 -23.70 16.89 3.32
C PRO A 98 -23.85 16.27 1.94
N GLN A 99 -23.70 14.96 1.88
CA GLN A 99 -24.13 14.19 0.72
C GLN A 99 -25.55 14.66 0.41
N PRO A 100 -25.88 15.09 -0.83
CA PRO A 100 -27.25 15.45 -1.17
C PRO A 100 -28.05 14.15 -1.21
N GLN A 101 -28.32 13.60 -0.03
CA GLN A 101 -29.44 12.71 0.15
C GLN A 101 -30.63 13.59 -0.13
N VAL A 102 -31.07 13.57 -1.38
CA VAL A 102 -32.38 14.06 -1.78
C VAL A 102 -33.33 13.42 -0.79
N SER A 103 -33.78 14.23 0.18
CA SER A 103 -34.58 13.76 1.30
C SER A 103 -35.70 12.90 0.72
N ASP A 104 -36.02 11.77 1.35
CA ASP A 104 -37.13 10.92 0.89
C ASP A 104 -38.45 11.73 0.81
N PHE A 105 -38.50 12.86 1.53
CA PHE A 105 -39.49 13.92 1.36
C PHE A 105 -39.57 14.48 -0.06
N VAL A 106 -38.45 14.92 -0.65
CA VAL A 106 -38.40 15.48 -2.01
C VAL A 106 -38.81 14.44 -3.03
N LYS A 107 -38.37 13.18 -2.85
CA LYS A 107 -38.83 12.06 -3.70
C LYS A 107 -40.34 11.85 -3.61
N THR A 108 -40.90 11.92 -2.40
CA THR A 108 -42.34 11.80 -2.18
C THR A 108 -43.08 12.93 -2.88
N VAL A 109 -42.70 14.20 -2.68
CA VAL A 109 -43.34 15.34 -3.33
C VAL A 109 -43.31 15.22 -4.85
N VAL A 110 -42.16 14.83 -5.42
CA VAL A 110 -42.01 14.65 -6.88
C VAL A 110 -42.92 13.55 -7.42
N SER A 111 -43.15 12.47 -6.66
CA SER A 111 -44.03 11.37 -7.10
C SER A 111 -45.52 11.73 -7.19
N TYR A 112 -45.95 12.83 -6.57
CA TYR A 112 -47.34 13.31 -6.58
C TYR A 112 -47.56 14.57 -7.43
N LEU A 113 -46.57 14.95 -8.25
CA LEU A 113 -46.69 16.09 -9.16
C LEU A 113 -47.65 15.78 -10.31
N PRO A 114 -48.70 16.60 -10.53
CA PRO A 114 -49.54 16.49 -11.72
C PRO A 114 -48.79 16.98 -12.97
N THR A 115 -49.21 16.49 -14.13
CA THR A 115 -48.64 16.88 -15.42
C THR A 115 -48.87 18.36 -15.69
N GLY A 116 -47.78 19.14 -15.82
CA GLY A 116 -47.82 20.57 -16.10
C GLY A 116 -47.44 21.47 -14.93
N VAL A 117 -47.16 20.89 -13.75
CA VAL A 117 -46.54 21.58 -12.61
C VAL A 117 -45.03 21.36 -12.59
N THR A 118 -44.26 22.44 -12.49
CA THR A 118 -42.80 22.42 -12.38
C THR A 118 -42.38 23.03 -11.04
N LEU A 119 -41.53 22.35 -10.30
CA LEU A 119 -40.99 22.87 -9.03
C LEU A 119 -39.76 23.75 -9.29
N LYS A 120 -39.71 24.92 -8.65
CA LYS A 120 -38.57 25.85 -8.68
C LYS A 120 -37.69 25.70 -7.45
N SER A 121 -38.30 25.62 -6.27
CA SER A 121 -37.55 25.39 -5.03
C SER A 121 -38.36 24.64 -3.98
N VAL A 122 -37.65 23.87 -3.17
CA VAL A 122 -38.18 23.23 -1.96
C VAL A 122 -37.23 23.59 -0.83
N SER A 123 -37.73 24.27 0.18
CA SER A 123 -36.95 24.68 1.35
C SER A 123 -37.66 24.25 2.62
N GLU A 124 -36.91 23.69 3.56
CA GLU A 124 -37.38 23.34 4.89
C GLU A 124 -36.80 24.34 5.90
N SER A 125 -37.65 24.98 6.71
CA SER A 125 -37.24 25.91 7.76
C SER A 125 -38.12 25.70 8.99
N GLU A 126 -37.51 25.38 10.13
CA GLU A 126 -38.20 25.31 11.44
C GLU A 126 -39.52 24.51 11.44
N LYS A 127 -39.53 23.33 10.78
CA LYS A 127 -40.71 22.45 10.58
C LYS A 127 -41.81 22.98 9.64
N VAL A 128 -41.54 24.08 8.94
CA VAL A 128 -42.37 24.57 7.84
C VAL A 128 -41.63 24.29 6.55
N LEU A 129 -42.30 23.54 5.67
CA LEU A 129 -41.79 23.27 4.34
C LEU A 129 -42.46 24.20 3.34
N GLN A 130 -41.64 24.93 2.58
CA GLN A 130 -42.08 25.85 1.55
C GLN A 130 -41.69 25.30 0.18
N ILE A 131 -42.69 25.15 -0.68
CA ILE A 131 -42.56 24.69 -2.06
C ILE A 131 -42.94 25.84 -2.97
N THR A 132 -42.05 26.19 -3.89
CA THR A 132 -42.37 27.13 -4.97
C THR A 132 -42.32 26.42 -6.31
N GLY A 133 -43.23 26.78 -7.20
CA GLY A 133 -43.33 26.18 -8.53
C GLY A 133 -44.12 27.03 -9.49
N THR A 134 -44.18 26.57 -10.74
CA THR A 134 -44.97 27.16 -11.82
C THR A 134 -45.89 26.13 -12.43
N SER A 135 -47.08 26.54 -12.84
CA SER A 135 -48.06 25.71 -13.52
C SER A 135 -48.59 26.41 -14.76
N GLY A 136 -48.96 25.66 -15.80
CA GLY A 136 -49.67 26.20 -16.97
C GLY A 136 -51.18 26.40 -16.73
N ASP A 137 -51.72 25.83 -15.66
CA ASP A 137 -53.15 25.88 -15.32
C ASP A 137 -53.36 25.92 -13.80
N GLU A 138 -54.31 26.73 -13.35
CA GLU A 138 -54.73 26.83 -11.95
C GLU A 138 -55.36 25.51 -11.44
N GLN A 139 -56.03 24.76 -12.32
CA GLN A 139 -56.60 23.45 -11.96
C GLN A 139 -55.50 22.45 -11.53
N GLN A 140 -54.34 22.51 -12.16
CA GLN A 140 -53.20 21.65 -11.82
C GLN A 140 -52.57 22.04 -10.48
N ILE A 141 -52.61 23.33 -10.11
CA ILE A 141 -52.18 23.80 -8.78
C ILE A 141 -53.13 23.25 -7.72
N ALA A 142 -54.43 23.32 -7.94
CA ALA A 142 -55.43 22.78 -7.02
C ALA A 142 -55.28 21.26 -6.86
N GLN A 143 -55.06 20.52 -7.95
CA GLN A 143 -54.79 19.09 -7.91
C GLN A 143 -53.51 18.75 -7.14
N PHE A 144 -52.45 19.55 -7.31
CA PHE A 144 -51.20 19.36 -6.58
C PHE A 144 -51.39 19.55 -5.07
N VAL A 145 -52.12 20.60 -4.66
CA VAL A 145 -52.44 20.85 -3.24
C VAL A 145 -53.25 19.68 -2.66
N ALA A 146 -54.27 19.21 -3.37
CA ALA A 146 -55.08 18.06 -2.93
C ALA A 146 -54.26 16.76 -2.82
N ASN A 147 -53.34 16.52 -3.77
CA ASN A 147 -52.43 15.38 -3.72
C ASN A 147 -51.52 15.45 -2.48
N LEU A 148 -50.99 16.65 -2.15
CA LEU A 148 -50.17 16.85 -0.97
C LEU A 148 -50.96 16.65 0.33
N GLU A 149 -52.22 17.07 0.40
CA GLU A 149 -53.09 16.84 1.57
C GLU A 149 -53.39 15.35 1.82
N SER A 150 -53.38 14.53 0.76
CA SER A 150 -53.63 13.08 0.90
C SER A 150 -52.47 12.32 1.57
N ILE A 151 -51.31 12.96 1.72
CA ILE A 151 -50.08 12.37 2.23
C ILE A 151 -50.08 12.46 3.77
N LYS A 152 -50.19 11.30 4.45
CA LYS A 152 -50.28 11.19 5.92
C LYS A 152 -49.31 12.05 6.75
N PRO A 153 -48.02 12.23 6.37
CA PRO A 153 -47.12 13.09 7.14
C PRO A 153 -47.36 14.60 6.97
N PHE A 154 -48.15 15.06 6.00
CA PHE A 154 -48.35 16.49 5.74
C PHE A 154 -49.62 16.97 6.44
N LYS A 155 -49.48 17.90 7.38
CA LYS A 155 -50.62 18.51 8.08
C LYS A 155 -50.73 19.97 7.67
N ASN A 156 -51.92 20.40 7.27
CA ASN A 156 -52.20 21.78 6.88
C ASN A 156 -51.34 22.26 5.71
N VAL A 157 -51.69 21.82 4.50
CA VAL A 157 -51.14 22.36 3.25
C VAL A 157 -51.86 23.68 2.96
N VAL A 158 -51.12 24.78 2.88
CA VAL A 158 -51.69 26.12 2.64
C VAL A 158 -51.06 26.73 1.41
N LEU A 159 -51.90 27.12 0.46
CA LEU A 159 -51.50 27.92 -0.69
C LEU A 159 -51.40 29.39 -0.27
N THR A 160 -50.18 29.94 -0.30
CA THR A 160 -49.90 31.28 0.23
C THR A 160 -49.84 32.36 -0.84
N GLN A 161 -49.37 32.03 -2.03
CA GLN A 161 -49.21 32.99 -3.13
C GLN A 161 -49.53 32.32 -4.46
N ILE A 162 -50.21 33.05 -5.34
CA ILE A 162 -50.51 32.69 -6.73
C ILE A 162 -50.37 33.97 -7.56
N ASN A 163 -49.39 34.00 -8.46
CA ASN A 163 -49.08 35.16 -9.28
C ASN A 163 -48.70 34.71 -10.70
N SER A 164 -48.88 35.57 -11.69
CA SER A 164 -48.27 35.34 -13.01
C SER A 164 -46.75 35.32 -12.87
N ASP A 165 -46.09 34.36 -13.53
CA ASP A 165 -44.65 34.22 -13.48
C ASP A 165 -43.96 35.41 -14.18
N GLN A 166 -42.92 35.94 -13.55
CA GLN A 166 -42.23 37.15 -14.03
C GLN A 166 -41.38 36.88 -15.28
N GLU A 167 -40.89 35.65 -15.47
CA GLU A 167 -40.12 35.26 -16.67
C GLU A 167 -41.03 34.84 -17.80
N ASN A 168 -42.12 34.14 -17.49
CA ASN A 168 -43.03 33.61 -18.50
C ASN A 168 -44.49 33.89 -18.14
N GLN A 169 -45.05 34.96 -18.73
CA GLN A 169 -46.43 35.42 -18.45
C GLN A 169 -47.52 34.39 -18.76
N SER A 170 -47.20 33.32 -19.49
CA SER A 170 -48.11 32.19 -19.75
C SER A 170 -48.13 31.14 -18.64
N LEU A 171 -47.32 31.30 -17.59
CA LEU A 171 -47.26 30.40 -16.43
C LEU A 171 -47.69 31.13 -15.16
N THR A 172 -48.29 30.38 -14.24
CA THR A 172 -48.69 30.85 -12.92
C THR A 172 -47.70 30.32 -11.89
N ALA A 173 -46.99 31.21 -11.22
CA ALA A 173 -46.14 30.92 -10.08
C ALA A 173 -46.98 30.75 -8.81
N PHE A 174 -46.67 29.72 -8.02
CA PHE A 174 -47.35 29.45 -6.76
C PHE A 174 -46.37 29.16 -5.62
N THR A 175 -46.82 29.42 -4.39
CA THR A 175 -46.09 29.07 -3.16
C THR A 175 -47.01 28.33 -2.20
N VAL A 176 -46.63 27.10 -1.86
CA VAL A 176 -47.33 26.25 -0.89
C VAL A 176 -46.47 26.13 0.37
N LYS A 177 -47.09 26.27 1.54
CA LYS A 177 -46.48 25.99 2.84
C LYS A 177 -47.15 24.79 3.48
N ILE A 178 -46.34 23.90 4.06
CA ILE A 178 -46.77 22.68 4.72
C ILE A 178 -46.16 22.67 6.12
N ASN A 179 -46.98 22.40 7.14
CA ASN A 179 -46.47 22.19 8.49
C ASN A 179 -46.23 20.69 8.74
N LEU A 180 -45.06 20.36 9.31
CA LEU A 180 -44.65 19.00 9.66
C LEU A 180 -44.94 18.67 11.13
#